data_AF-A0A840ZQS4-F1
#
_entry.id   AF-A0A840ZQS4-F1
#
_cell.length_a   1.000
_cell.length_b   1.000
_cell.length_c   1.000
_cell.angle_alpha   90.00
_cell.angle_beta   90.00
_cell.angle_gamma   90.00
#
_symmetry.space_group_name_H-M   'P 1'
#
loop_
_entity.id
_entity.type
_entity.pdbx_description
1 polymer ?
#
loop_
_entity_poly.entity_id
_entity_poly.type
_entity_poly.pdbx_seq_one_letter_code
_entity_poly.pdbx_strand_id
1 'polypeptide(L)'
;MSARSRNISHDDPWPRQRSAPSAAFRELDRVRTLKVVSGEDGETVPAGSEGTIVAVWNGGAAFDVEFERPVETLAAIAPEALQRVEPTDG
;
A
#
# COMPACT_ATOMS: atom_id res chain seq x y z
N MET A 1 26.73 -18.76 41.05
CA MET A 1 25.34 -18.38 41.37
C MET A 1 25.32 -16.93 41.79
N SER A 2 24.56 -16.09 41.07
CA SER A 2 23.76 -14.96 41.56
C SER A 2 23.62 -13.93 40.43
N ALA A 3 22.47 -14.01 39.76
CA ALA A 3 22.07 -13.10 38.71
C ALA A 3 21.75 -11.72 39.33
N ARG A 4 22.27 -10.64 38.75
CA ARG A 4 21.74 -9.31 38.98
C ARG A 4 20.90 -8.92 37.76
N SER A 5 19.59 -9.01 37.96
CA SER A 5 18.55 -8.50 37.06
C SER A 5 18.90 -7.09 36.61
N ARG A 6 18.98 -6.88 35.29
CA ARG A 6 18.92 -5.53 34.74
C ARG A 6 17.47 -5.08 34.82
N ASN A 7 17.26 -4.03 35.58
CA ASN A 7 16.00 -3.31 35.67
C ASN A 7 15.72 -2.70 34.29
N ILE A 8 14.73 -3.23 33.57
CA ILE A 8 14.21 -2.59 32.35
C ILE A 8 13.36 -1.42 32.83
N SER A 9 13.89 -0.21 32.72
CA SER A 9 13.10 1.01 32.88
C SER A 9 12.10 1.09 31.72
N HIS A 10 10.81 1.26 32.05
CA HIS A 10 9.68 1.30 31.12
C HIS A 10 9.61 2.61 30.29
N ASP A 11 10.71 3.36 30.24
CA ASP A 11 10.78 4.76 29.78
C ASP A 11 11.78 4.93 28.61
N ASP A 12 12.03 3.85 27.87
CA ASP A 12 12.74 3.96 26.59
C ASP A 12 11.72 4.36 25.51
N PRO A 13 11.80 5.57 24.94
CA PRO A 13 10.93 5.92 23.83
C PRO A 13 11.24 4.96 22.68
N TRP A 14 10.22 4.22 22.24
CA TRP A 14 10.27 3.39 21.04
C TRP A 14 11.05 4.12 19.96
N PRO A 15 12.04 3.47 19.30
CA PRO A 15 12.81 4.14 18.26
C PRO A 15 11.82 4.72 17.27
N ARG A 16 11.80 6.06 17.15
CA ARG A 16 10.96 6.73 16.16
C ARG A 16 11.28 6.05 14.85
N GLN A 17 10.30 5.34 14.29
CA GLN A 17 10.42 4.77 12.96
C GLN A 17 11.00 5.88 12.09
N ARG A 18 12.21 5.66 11.56
CA ARG A 18 12.71 6.50 10.47
C ARG A 18 11.57 6.51 9.47
N SER A 19 10.97 7.67 9.27
CA SER A 19 9.93 7.83 8.27
C SER A 19 10.55 7.32 6.98
N ALA A 20 10.11 6.14 6.53
CA ALA A 20 10.33 5.72 5.16
C ALA A 20 9.88 6.91 4.28
N PRO A 21 10.52 7.14 3.11
CA PRO A 21 10.00 8.12 2.17
C PRO A 21 8.49 7.91 2.08
N SER A 22 7.70 8.95 2.37
CA SER A 22 6.24 8.83 2.42
C SER A 22 5.83 8.12 1.13
N ALA A 23 5.29 6.91 1.25
CA ALA A 23 4.77 6.20 0.11
C ALA A 23 3.82 7.16 -0.63
N ALA A 24 3.94 7.23 -1.96
CA ALA A 24 3.14 8.13 -2.77
C ALA A 24 1.63 7.89 -2.57
N PHE A 25 1.28 6.67 -2.17
CA PHE A 25 -0.05 6.24 -1.82
C PHE A 25 -0.07 5.53 -0.46
N ARG A 26 -1.27 5.39 0.11
CA ARG A 26 -1.55 4.73 1.39
C ARG A 26 -2.66 3.71 1.18
N GLU A 27 -2.78 2.78 2.12
CA GLU A 27 -3.95 1.89 2.19
C GLU A 27 -5.25 2.71 2.21
N LEU A 28 -6.27 2.17 1.56
CA LEU A 28 -7.58 2.76 1.33
C LEU A 28 -7.62 3.96 0.38
N ASP A 29 -6.48 4.40 -0.17
CA ASP A 29 -6.52 5.34 -1.27
C ASP A 29 -7.26 4.73 -2.47
N ARG A 30 -8.15 5.52 -3.07
CA ARG A 30 -8.68 5.25 -4.40
C ARG A 30 -7.65 5.64 -5.44
N VAL A 31 -7.41 4.74 -6.39
CA VAL A 31 -6.44 4.94 -7.46
C VAL A 31 -7.02 4.54 -8.80
N ARG A 32 -6.46 5.09 -9.87
CA ARG A 32 -6.74 4.75 -11.26
C ARG A 32 -5.50 4.20 -11.92
N THR A 33 -5.64 3.13 -12.71
CA THR A 33 -4.54 2.58 -13.50
C THR A 33 -4.22 3.48 -14.69
N LEU A 34 -2.94 3.70 -14.98
CA LEU A 34 -2.47 4.49 -16.12
C LEU A 34 -2.17 3.63 -17.36
N LYS A 35 -2.06 2.32 -17.17
CA LYS A 35 -1.80 1.33 -18.22
C LYS A 35 -2.57 0.04 -17.91
N VAL A 36 -2.58 -0.88 -18.87
CA VAL A 36 -3.08 -2.23 -18.66
C VAL A 36 -2.24 -2.93 -17.59
N VAL A 37 -2.91 -3.57 -16.63
CA VAL A 37 -2.26 -4.36 -15.57
C VAL A 37 -2.83 -5.77 -15.52
N SER A 38 -2.05 -6.71 -14.99
CA SER A 38 -2.46 -8.09 -14.81
C SER A 38 -2.93 -8.32 -13.38
N GLY A 39 -4.08 -8.98 -13.23
CA GLY A 39 -4.54 -9.54 -11.96
C GLY A 39 -3.69 -10.74 -11.54
N GLU A 40 -3.85 -11.17 -10.29
CA GLU A 40 -3.10 -12.30 -9.71
C GLU A 40 -3.34 -13.62 -10.44
N ASP A 41 -4.53 -13.82 -11.03
CA ASP A 41 -4.91 -14.99 -11.82
C ASP A 41 -4.72 -14.77 -13.34
N GLY A 42 -4.07 -13.68 -13.73
CA GLY A 42 -3.74 -13.36 -15.13
C GLY A 42 -4.83 -12.60 -15.89
N GLU A 43 -5.86 -12.13 -15.21
CA GLU A 43 -6.90 -11.28 -15.78
C GLU A 43 -6.32 -9.96 -16.25
N THR A 44 -6.95 -9.36 -17.26
CA THR A 44 -6.53 -8.06 -17.80
C THR A 44 -7.40 -6.96 -17.22
N VAL A 45 -6.79 -6.06 -16.46
CA VAL A 45 -7.43 -4.84 -15.98
C VAL A 45 -7.09 -3.70 -16.95
N PRO A 46 -8.08 -3.08 -17.63
CA PRO A 46 -7.82 -1.99 -18.56
C PRO A 46 -7.18 -0.77 -17.89
N ALA A 47 -6.46 0.03 -18.68
CA ALA A 47 -6.07 1.37 -18.26
C ALA A 47 -7.32 2.23 -17.96
N GLY A 48 -7.24 3.08 -16.94
CA GLY A 48 -8.34 3.92 -16.49
C GLY A 48 -9.27 3.25 -15.49
N SER A 49 -9.05 1.97 -15.15
CA SER A 49 -9.82 1.27 -14.13
C SER A 49 -9.51 1.82 -12.76
N GLU A 50 -10.54 1.97 -11.93
CA GLU A 50 -10.39 2.43 -10.55
C GLU A 50 -10.41 1.27 -9.57
N GLY A 51 -9.51 1.32 -8.60
CA GLY A 51 -9.42 0.35 -7.53
C GLY A 51 -9.08 1.00 -6.19
N THR A 52 -8.97 0.19 -5.17
CA THR A 52 -8.62 0.61 -3.80
C THR A 52 -7.32 -0.06 -3.40
N ILE A 53 -6.36 0.71 -2.87
CA ILE A 53 -5.15 0.11 -2.31
C ILE A 53 -5.51 -0.64 -1.03
N VAL A 54 -5.20 -1.94 -0.97
CA VAL A 54 -5.46 -2.78 0.21
C VAL A 54 -4.19 -3.20 0.95
N ALA A 55 -3.01 -3.08 0.32
CA ALA A 55 -1.72 -3.27 0.97
C ALA A 55 -0.62 -2.41 0.35
N VAL A 56 0.36 -1.99 1.18
CA VAL A 56 1.56 -1.26 0.74
C VAL A 56 2.81 -2.12 0.96
N TRP A 57 3.54 -2.42 -0.11
CA TRP A 57 4.73 -3.28 -0.06
C TRP A 57 6.03 -2.48 -0.10
N ASN A 58 7.00 -2.92 0.72
CA ASN A 58 8.37 -2.40 0.75
C ASN A 58 8.45 -0.86 0.78
N GLY A 59 7.63 -0.23 1.62
CA GLY A 59 7.61 1.23 1.77
C GLY A 59 7.03 1.99 0.56
N GLY A 60 6.24 1.34 -0.30
CA GLY A 60 5.62 1.95 -1.48
C GLY A 60 6.30 1.63 -2.80
N ALA A 61 7.13 0.59 -2.85
CA ALA A 61 7.68 0.08 -4.11
C ALA A 61 6.61 -0.64 -4.96
N ALA A 62 5.57 -1.19 -4.31
CA ALA A 62 4.40 -1.77 -4.95
C ALA A 62 3.17 -1.69 -4.02
N PHE A 63 1.99 -1.86 -4.61
CA PHE A 63 0.70 -1.76 -3.94
C PHE A 63 -0.21 -2.88 -4.41
N ASP A 64 -0.86 -3.59 -3.50
CA ASP A 64 -1.99 -4.44 -3.89
C ASP A 64 -3.21 -3.55 -4.06
N VAL A 65 -3.82 -3.62 -5.23
CA VAL A 65 -5.00 -2.86 -5.60
C VAL A 65 -6.13 -3.83 -5.90
N GLU A 66 -7.21 -3.72 -5.14
CA GLU A 66 -8.44 -4.46 -5.36
C GLU A 66 -9.33 -3.70 -6.35
N PHE A 67 -9.76 -4.39 -7.40
CA PHE A 67 -10.71 -3.89 -8.40
C PHE A 67 -12.03 -4.63 -8.25
N GLU A 68 -13.15 -3.90 -8.29
CA GLU A 68 -14.49 -4.50 -8.31
C GLU A 68 -15.07 -4.54 -9.74
N ARG A 69 -14.68 -3.58 -10.59
CA ARG A 69 -15.20 -3.41 -11.96
C ARG A 69 -14.14 -2.79 -12.88
N PRO A 70 -14.13 -3.10 -14.18
CA PRO A 70 -15.00 -4.06 -14.89
C PRO A 70 -14.63 -5.53 -14.64
N VAL A 71 -13.50 -5.80 -14.00
CA VAL A 71 -12.99 -7.11 -13.64
C VAL A 71 -12.75 -7.12 -12.14
N GLU A 72 -13.33 -8.11 -11.44
CA GLU A 72 -13.07 -8.34 -10.02
C GLU A 72 -11.75 -9.10 -9.88
N THR A 73 -10.72 -8.47 -9.33
CA THR A 73 -9.38 -9.07 -9.19
C THR A 73 -8.49 -8.24 -8.25
N LEU A 74 -7.43 -8.85 -7.73
CA LEU A 74 -6.35 -8.19 -7.02
C LEU A 74 -5.11 -8.10 -7.91
N ALA A 75 -4.43 -6.97 -7.89
CA ALA A 75 -3.18 -6.80 -8.64
C ALA A 75 -2.10 -6.10 -7.83
N ALA A 76 -0.88 -6.63 -7.87
CA ALA A 76 0.32 -5.96 -7.36
C ALA A 76 0.86 -4.97 -8.41
N ILE A 77 0.81 -3.67 -8.11
CA ILE A 77 1.07 -2.60 -9.08
C ILE A 77 2.17 -1.65 -8.58
N ALA A 78 3.09 -1.27 -9.47
CA ALA A 78 4.12 -0.27 -9.21
C ALA A 78 3.56 1.16 -9.22
N PRO A 79 4.12 2.10 -8.43
CA PRO A 79 3.57 3.45 -8.27
C PRO A 79 3.41 4.23 -9.58
N GLU A 80 4.31 4.06 -10.55
CA GLU A 80 4.28 4.76 -11.84
C GLU A 80 3.10 4.35 -12.73
N ALA A 81 2.39 3.27 -12.39
CA ALA A 81 1.21 2.81 -13.10
C ALA A 81 -0.10 3.27 -12.44
N LEU A 82 -0.03 4.06 -11.36
CA LEU A 82 -1.17 4.51 -10.58
C LEU A 82 -1.26 6.04 -10.52
N GLN A 83 -2.49 6.53 -10.43
CA GLN A 83 -2.80 7.91 -10.09
C GLN A 83 -3.84 7.92 -8.98
N ARG A 84 -3.64 8.73 -7.93
CA ARG A 84 -4.65 8.90 -6.87
C ARG A 84 -5.88 9.59 -7.45
N VAL A 85 -7.06 9.06 -7.12
CA VAL A 85 -8.35 9.70 -7.41
C VAL A 85 -8.69 10.57 -6.22
N GLU A 86 -8.88 11.86 -6.46
CA GLU A 86 -9.38 12.77 -5.42
C GLU A 86 -10.83 12.42 -5.09
N PRO A 87 -11.24 12.42 -3.81
CA PRO A 87 -12.65 12.42 -3.47
C PRO A 87 -13.29 13.61 -4.20
N THR A 88 -14.29 13.34 -5.03
CA THR A 88 -15.15 14.44 -5.49
C THR A 88 -15.93 14.88 -4.26
N ASP A 89 -15.60 16.05 -3.70
CA ASP A 89 -16.43 16.67 -2.67
C ASP A 89 -17.85 16.77 -3.24
N GLY A 90 -18.77 16.01 -2.64
CA GLY A 90 -20.18 15.95 -3.01
C GLY A 90 -20.97 17.16 -2.55
#